data_AF-A0AAJ4IFF2-F1
#
_entry.id   AF-A0AAJ4IFF2-F1
#
_cell.length_a   1.000
_cell.length_b   1.000
_cell.length_c   1.000
_cell.angle_alpha   90.00
_cell.angle_beta   90.00
_cell.angle_gamma   90.00
#
_symmetry.space_group_name_H-M   'P 1'
#
loop_
_entity.id
_entity.type
_entity.pdbx_description
1 polymer ?
#
loop_
_entity_poly.entity_id
_entity_poly.type
_entity_poly.pdbx_seq_one_letter_code
_entity_poly.pdbx_strand_id
1 'polypeptide(L)'
;MIRLANQSEALIRLETAFRACPDDFADLKRSVQTGSVSLYQIQGDGYDITVAGEVVGESYFLWGVAGFGVIPAIKELSQVVRRSGLSSVSAVTYFPALARLVRRLNTQEQQDGEITLMKMRV
;
A
#
# COMPACT_ATOMS: atom_id res chain seq x y z
N MET A 1 10.92 8.69 6.81
CA MET A 1 12.02 8.12 6.00
C MET A 1 11.48 6.93 5.21
N ILE A 2 11.63 6.97 3.88
CA ILE A 2 11.30 5.85 2.99
C ILE A 2 12.60 5.17 2.55
N ARG A 3 12.69 3.86 2.68
CA ARG A 3 13.83 3.06 2.24
C ARG A 3 13.38 1.73 1.66
N LEU A 4 14.20 1.13 0.78
CA LEU A 4 13.97 -0.24 0.34
C LEU A 4 14.01 -1.18 1.55
N ALA A 5 13.04 -2.09 1.62
CA ALA A 5 12.95 -3.06 2.70
C ALA A 5 13.74 -4.33 2.37
N ASN A 6 14.20 -5.04 3.40
CA ASN A 6 14.65 -6.42 3.23
C ASN A 6 13.47 -7.27 2.77
N GLN A 7 13.63 -7.99 1.66
CA GLN A 7 12.54 -8.72 1.03
C GLN A 7 11.90 -9.77 1.95
N SER A 8 12.72 -10.61 2.61
CA SER A 8 12.22 -11.69 3.46
C SER A 8 11.44 -11.14 4.67
N GLU A 9 11.99 -10.14 5.35
CA GLU A 9 11.34 -9.50 6.51
C GLU A 9 10.05 -8.79 6.10
N ALA A 10 10.08 -8.07 4.96
CA ALA A 10 8.92 -7.34 4.46
C ALA A 10 7.77 -8.27 4.08
N LEU A 11 8.06 -9.40 3.42
CA LEU A 11 7.04 -10.39 3.07
C LEU A 11 6.40 -11.02 4.31
N ILE A 12 7.19 -11.35 5.34
CA ILE A 12 6.66 -11.85 6.62
C ILE A 12 5.71 -10.81 7.25
N ARG A 13 6.10 -9.53 7.28
CA ARG A 13 5.25 -8.46 7.82
C ARG A 13 3.96 -8.28 7.02
N LEU A 14 4.04 -8.36 5.70
CA LEU A 14 2.92 -8.12 4.80
C LEU A 14 1.87 -9.23 4.82
N GLU A 15 2.21 -10.46 5.22
CA GLU A 15 1.28 -11.59 5.27
C GLU A 15 -0.04 -11.25 6.00
N THR A 16 0.03 -10.46 7.08
CA THR A 16 -1.17 -10.04 7.83
C THR A 16 -2.16 -9.21 7.00
N ALA A 17 -1.67 -8.46 6.01
CA ALA A 17 -2.49 -7.64 5.12
C ALA A 17 -3.31 -8.51 4.14
N PHE A 18 -2.88 -9.74 3.89
CA PHE A 18 -3.50 -10.68 2.95
C PHE A 18 -4.29 -11.80 3.65
N ARG A 19 -4.53 -11.70 4.97
CA ARG A 19 -5.26 -12.73 5.73
C ARG A 19 -6.68 -13.04 5.21
N ALA A 20 -7.28 -12.13 4.44
CA ALA A 20 -8.58 -12.32 3.80
C ALA A 20 -8.48 -12.73 2.32
N CYS A 21 -7.28 -12.66 1.72
CA CYS A 21 -7.00 -13.01 0.33
C CYS A 21 -5.62 -13.69 0.19
N PRO A 22 -5.44 -14.92 0.68
CA PRO A 22 -4.13 -15.60 0.66
C PRO A 22 -3.57 -15.83 -0.76
N ASP A 23 -4.45 -15.98 -1.76
CA ASP A 23 -4.05 -16.17 -3.16
C ASP A 23 -3.38 -14.91 -3.72
N ASP A 24 -3.90 -13.71 -3.41
CA ASP A 24 -3.28 -12.43 -3.78
C ASP A 24 -1.87 -12.28 -3.18
N PHE A 25 -1.61 -12.90 -2.02
CA PHE A 25 -0.28 -12.90 -1.43
C PHE A 25 0.71 -13.76 -2.22
N ALA A 26 0.24 -14.86 -2.82
CA ALA A 26 1.07 -15.67 -3.72
C ALA A 26 1.45 -14.87 -4.97
N ASP A 27 0.51 -14.11 -5.52
CA ASP A 27 0.76 -13.24 -6.67
C ASP A 27 1.68 -12.07 -6.32
N LEU A 28 1.52 -11.43 -5.16
CA LEU A 28 2.46 -10.44 -4.66
C LEU A 28 3.89 -10.99 -4.64
N LYS A 29 4.10 -12.18 -4.05
CA LYS A 29 5.43 -12.81 -3.97
C LYS A 29 6.04 -13.01 -5.35
N ARG A 30 5.24 -13.45 -6.33
CA ARG A 30 5.69 -13.59 -7.73
C ARG A 30 6.06 -12.24 -8.33
N SER A 31 5.23 -11.21 -8.16
CA SER A 31 5.47 -9.86 -8.68
C SER A 31 6.73 -9.21 -8.08
N VAL A 32 7.01 -9.47 -6.80
CA VAL A 32 8.27 -9.07 -6.15
C VAL A 32 9.46 -9.79 -6.78
N GLN A 33 9.35 -11.10 -7.01
CA GLN A 33 10.43 -11.89 -7.64
C GLN A 33 10.71 -11.45 -9.08
N THR A 34 9.69 -11.07 -9.83
CA THR A 34 9.83 -10.56 -11.21
C THR A 34 10.24 -9.09 -11.28
N GLY A 35 10.29 -8.39 -10.14
CA GLY A 35 10.73 -7.00 -10.03
C GLY A 35 9.68 -5.95 -10.44
N SER A 36 8.42 -6.33 -10.65
CA SER A 36 7.35 -5.37 -10.95
C SER A 36 6.85 -4.67 -9.68
N VAL A 37 6.92 -5.36 -8.53
CA VAL A 37 6.56 -4.80 -7.22
C VAL A 37 7.81 -4.55 -6.39
N SER A 38 7.91 -3.33 -5.84
CA SER A 38 8.98 -2.95 -4.91
C SER A 38 8.47 -2.92 -3.48
N LEU A 39 9.34 -3.30 -2.55
CA LEU A 39 9.06 -3.35 -1.11
C LEU A 39 9.78 -2.20 -0.40
N TYR A 40 9.01 -1.40 0.34
CA TYR A 40 9.52 -0.25 1.06
C TYR A 40 9.16 -0.31 2.54
N GLN A 41 10.07 0.20 3.36
CA GLN A 41 9.85 0.51 4.75
C GLN A 41 9.73 2.03 4.90
N ILE A 42 8.63 2.47 5.51
CA ILE A 42 8.34 3.87 5.78
C ILE A 42 8.29 4.04 7.31
N GLN A 43 9.21 4.82 7.85
CA GLN A 43 9.36 5.02 9.30
C GLN A 43 9.50 6.50 9.65
N GLY A 44 8.88 6.92 10.75
CA GLY A 44 9.00 8.25 11.31
C GLY A 44 8.35 8.33 12.69
N ASP A 45 8.15 9.55 13.17
CA ASP A 45 7.55 9.75 14.49
C ASP A 45 6.08 9.31 14.50
N GLY A 46 5.76 8.30 15.30
CA GLY A 46 4.42 7.73 15.40
C GLY A 46 3.98 6.83 14.23
N TYR A 47 4.88 6.40 13.35
CA TYR A 47 4.56 5.41 12.31
C TYR A 47 5.73 4.52 11.87
N ASP A 48 5.40 3.26 11.59
CA ASP A 48 6.28 2.25 11.01
C ASP A 48 5.42 1.32 10.17
N ILE A 49 5.52 1.45 8.85
CA ILE A 49 4.80 0.58 7.91
C ILE A 49 5.72 -0.02 6.86
N THR A 50 5.44 -1.27 6.52
CA THR A 50 5.95 -1.94 5.32
C THR A 50 4.90 -1.83 4.23
N VAL A 51 5.34 -1.47 3.02
CA VAL A 51 4.51 -1.27 1.84
C VAL A 51 5.04 -2.12 0.69
N ALA A 52 4.14 -2.83 0.02
CA ALA A 52 4.37 -3.35 -1.31
C ALA A 52 3.65 -2.47 -2.33
N GLY A 53 4.37 -1.98 -3.34
CA GLY A 53 3.75 -1.13 -4.35
C GLY A 53 4.40 -1.17 -5.71
N GLU A 54 3.62 -0.78 -6.70
CA GLU A 54 3.90 -0.85 -8.13
C GLU A 54 3.36 0.40 -8.82
N VAL A 55 3.98 0.79 -9.94
CA VAL A 55 3.45 1.86 -10.80
C VAL A 55 2.52 1.24 -11.83
N VAL A 56 1.24 1.64 -11.80
CA VAL A 56 0.21 1.21 -12.75
C VAL A 56 -0.38 2.43 -13.43
N GLY A 57 0.03 2.66 -14.68
CA GLY A 57 -0.31 3.87 -15.42
C GLY A 57 0.17 5.13 -14.69
N GLU A 58 -0.76 6.01 -14.31
CA GLU A 58 -0.45 7.23 -13.55
C GLU A 58 -0.63 7.08 -12.02
N SER A 59 -0.82 5.85 -11.52
CA SER A 59 -1.03 5.59 -10.10
C SER A 59 0.11 4.79 -9.49
N TYR A 60 0.45 5.09 -8.24
CA TYR A 60 1.19 4.17 -7.41
C TYR A 60 0.19 3.25 -6.69
N PHE A 61 0.12 2.00 -7.12
CA PHE A 61 -0.77 0.99 -6.56
C PHE A 61 -0.11 0.30 -5.37
N LEU A 62 -0.82 0.29 -4.24
CA LEU A 62 -0.41 -0.40 -3.02
C LEU A 62 -1.05 -1.78 -2.99
N TRP A 63 -0.22 -2.80 -3.18
CA TRP A 63 -0.61 -4.20 -3.05
C TRP A 63 -0.95 -4.55 -1.60
N GLY A 64 -0.17 -4.03 -0.65
CA GLY A 64 -0.35 -4.30 0.76
C GLY A 64 0.38 -3.32 1.66
N VAL A 65 -0.19 -3.09 2.83
CA VAL A 65 0.39 -2.23 3.88
C VAL A 65 0.26 -2.93 5.23
N ALA A 66 1.35 -3.03 5.98
CA ALA A 66 1.38 -3.64 7.30
C ALA A 66 2.17 -2.78 8.29
N GLY A 67 1.72 -2.72 9.55
CA GLY A 67 2.34 -1.91 10.60
C GLY A 67 1.37 -0.91 11.22
N PHE A 68 1.90 0.19 11.78
CA PHE A 68 1.11 1.21 12.47
C PHE A 68 1.35 2.62 11.92
N GLY A 69 0.37 3.50 12.11
CA GLY A 69 0.48 4.89 11.66
C GLY A 69 0.31 5.08 10.15
N VAL A 70 -0.64 4.36 9.53
CA VAL A 70 -0.88 4.41 8.07
C VAL A 70 -1.15 5.83 7.55
N ILE A 71 -1.89 6.66 8.29
CA ILE A 71 -2.26 8.01 7.84
C ILE A 71 -1.03 8.91 7.65
N PRO A 72 -0.17 9.14 8.65
CA PRO A 72 1.03 9.95 8.46
C PRO A 72 2.01 9.32 7.46
N ALA A 73 2.14 7.98 7.45
CA ALA A 73 3.04 7.31 6.53
C ALA A 73 2.63 7.47 5.05
N ILE A 74 1.34 7.35 4.74
CA ILE A 74 0.84 7.55 3.37
C ILE A 74 0.92 9.02 2.94
N LYS A 75 0.83 9.98 3.87
CA LYS A 75 1.11 11.39 3.57
C LYS A 75 2.58 11.65 3.19
N GLU A 76 3.52 10.96 3.82
CA GLU A 76 4.93 11.02 3.42
C GLU A 76 5.10 10.40 2.02
N LEU A 77 4.52 9.22 1.80
CA LEU A 77 4.56 8.53 0.52
C LEU A 77 3.96 9.37 -0.61
N SER A 78 2.82 10.03 -0.38
CA SER A 78 2.13 10.81 -1.41
C SER A 78 2.99 11.96 -1.95
N GLN A 79 3.83 12.58 -1.10
CA GLN A 79 4.77 13.60 -1.54
C GLN A 79 5.85 13.03 -2.45
N VAL A 80 6.28 11.79 -2.24
CA VAL A 80 7.24 11.11 -3.13
C VAL A 80 6.55 10.76 -4.45
N VAL A 81 5.38 10.11 -4.39
CA VAL A 81 4.58 9.72 -5.57
C VAL A 81 4.33 10.92 -6.49
N ARG A 82 3.92 12.06 -5.93
CA ARG A 82 3.71 13.31 -6.68
C ARG A 82 5.01 13.80 -7.35
N ARG A 83 6.13 13.79 -6.62
CA ARG A 83 7.44 14.21 -7.16
C ARG A 83 7.95 13.27 -8.26
N SER A 84 7.52 12.02 -8.24
CA SER A 84 7.80 11.03 -9.30
C SER A 84 6.92 11.20 -10.54
N GLY A 85 6.03 12.20 -10.59
CA GLY A 85 5.18 12.48 -11.75
C GLY A 85 3.88 11.67 -11.80
N LEU A 86 3.54 10.93 -10.75
CA LEU A 86 2.29 10.18 -10.66
C LEU A 86 1.15 11.05 -10.11
N SER A 87 -0.07 10.77 -10.55
CA SER A 87 -1.26 11.58 -10.23
C SER A 87 -2.07 11.05 -9.04
N SER A 88 -1.78 9.82 -8.59
CA SER A 88 -2.54 9.19 -7.51
C SER A 88 -1.82 8.07 -6.78
N VAL A 89 -2.33 7.75 -5.59
CA VAL A 89 -2.09 6.49 -4.88
C VAL A 89 -3.39 5.69 -4.88
N SER A 90 -3.33 4.40 -5.19
CA SER A 90 -4.50 3.52 -5.20
C SER A 90 -4.24 2.24 -4.41
N ALA A 91 -5.31 1.60 -3.94
CA ALA A 91 -5.24 0.36 -3.20
C ALA A 91 -6.60 -0.37 -3.25
N VAL A 92 -6.57 -1.67 -2.93
CA VAL A 92 -7.77 -2.48 -2.70
C VAL A 92 -7.74 -3.02 -1.28
N THR A 93 -8.89 -3.13 -0.63
CA THR A 93 -8.96 -3.79 0.67
C THR A 93 -10.22 -4.63 0.86
N TYR A 94 -10.05 -5.78 1.51
CA TYR A 94 -11.13 -6.62 2.04
C TYR A 94 -11.60 -6.18 3.44
N PHE A 95 -11.00 -5.11 4.00
CA PHE A 95 -11.28 -4.66 5.36
C PHE A 95 -12.02 -3.31 5.38
N PRO A 96 -13.35 -3.30 5.57
CA PRO A 96 -14.13 -2.06 5.59
C PRO A 96 -13.68 -1.05 6.65
N ALA A 97 -13.16 -1.52 7.78
CA ALA A 97 -12.62 -0.65 8.83
C ALA A 97 -11.37 0.11 8.36
N LEU A 98 -10.51 -0.52 7.54
CA LEU A 98 -9.35 0.13 6.97
C LEU A 98 -9.77 1.18 5.95
N ALA A 99 -10.72 0.86 5.06
CA ALA A 99 -11.29 1.83 4.12
C ALA A 99 -11.80 3.08 4.85
N ARG A 100 -12.64 2.90 5.88
CA ARG A 100 -13.13 4.01 6.72
C ARG A 100 -12.00 4.83 7.36
N LEU A 101 -10.94 4.18 7.85
CA LEU A 101 -9.79 4.87 8.43
C LEU A 101 -9.09 5.76 7.40
N VAL A 102 -8.84 5.24 6.21
CA VAL A 102 -8.10 5.95 5.17
C VAL A 102 -8.91 7.03 4.44
N ARG A 103 -10.23 7.13 4.65
CA ARG A 103 -11.02 8.33 4.26
C ARG A 103 -10.43 9.65 4.74
N ARG A 104 -9.69 9.63 5.85
CA ARG A 104 -8.95 10.79 6.38
C ARG A 104 -7.87 11.32 5.42
N LEU A 105 -7.54 10.55 4.39
CA LEU A 105 -6.63 10.90 3.29
C LEU A 105 -7.39 11.42 2.06
N ASN A 106 -8.71 11.64 2.16
CA ASN A 106 -9.59 12.03 1.04
C ASN A 106 -9.60 11.00 -0.09
N THR A 107 -9.64 9.71 0.25
CA THR A 107 -9.81 8.63 -0.72
C THR A 107 -11.21 8.67 -1.33
N GLN A 108 -11.29 8.55 -2.65
CA GLN A 108 -12.49 8.14 -3.36
C GLN A 108 -12.61 6.62 -3.23
N GLU A 109 -13.78 6.15 -2.83
CA GLU A 109 -14.05 4.74 -2.59
C GLU A 109 -15.12 4.23 -3.53
N GLN A 110 -14.92 3.02 -4.03
CA GLN A 110 -15.92 2.27 -4.77
C GLN A 110 -15.97 0.86 -4.19
N GLN A 111 -17.15 0.45 -3.75
CA GLN A 111 -17.36 -0.92 -3.31
C GLN A 111 -17.62 -1.80 -4.53
N ASP A 112 -16.95 -2.95 -4.59
CA ASP A 112 -17.13 -3.95 -5.62
C ASP A 112 -17.16 -5.33 -4.95
N GLY A 113 -18.36 -5.89 -4.77
CA GLY A 113 -18.57 -7.10 -3.99
C GLY A 113 -17.99 -6.98 -2.57
N GLU A 114 -17.01 -7.84 -2.28
CA GLU A 114 -16.35 -7.95 -0.97
C GLU A 114 -15.16 -7.01 -0.79
N ILE A 115 -14.72 -6.36 -1.87
CA ILE A 115 -13.58 -5.44 -1.84
C ILE A 115 -14.02 -3.98 -1.89
N THR A 116 -13.17 -3.12 -1.34
CA THR A 116 -13.27 -1.67 -1.49
C THR A 116 -12.05 -1.17 -2.26
N LEU A 117 -12.30 -0.60 -3.43
CA LEU A 117 -11.31 0.13 -4.22
C LEU A 117 -11.14 1.52 -3.60
N MET A 118 -9.90 1.95 -3.42
CA MET A 118 -9.57 3.23 -2.79
C MET A 118 -8.57 3.98 -3.66
N LYS A 119 -8.85 5.25 -3.96
CA LYS A 119 -7.94 6.11 -4.73
C LYS A 119 -7.83 7.50 -4.13
N MET A 120 -6.60 7.96 -3.91
CA MET A 120 -6.28 9.29 -3.43
C MET A 120 -5.48 10.04 -4.52
N ARG A 121 -5.85 11.29 -4.83
CA ARG A 121 -5.04 12.17 -5.68
C ARG A 121 -3.89 12.77 -4.88
N VAL A 122 -2.73 12.99 -5.50
CA VAL A 122 -1.52 13.54 -4.85
C VAL A 122 -1.02 14.83 -5.46
#